data_AF-A0A392PUY0-F1
#
_entry.id   AF-A0A392PUY0-F1
#
_cell.length_a   1.000
_cell.length_b   1.000
_cell.length_c   1.000
_cell.angle_alpha   90.00
_cell.angle_beta   90.00
_cell.angle_gamma   90.00
#
_symmetry.space_group_name_H-M   'P 1'
#
loop_
_entity.id
_entity.type
_entity.pdbx_description
1 polymer ?
#
loop_
_entity_poly.entity_id
_entity_poly.type
_entity_poly.pdbx_seq_one_letter_code
_entity_poly.pdbx_strand_id
1 'polypeptide(L)'
;MIHTAVNDDPALAEIRNQCLLGTNTAPHYQVKHDMLFWKNRLVIPQKPELIQLLLTEFHSSALGGHAGITRTKARVASQFFWPTMAKDIKEFVSKCLICQQAKHSTVVPAGLLHPLPIPQQIWEDLSMDFITGLPPSYTYTVILVVVDRLSKYNHFIPLKG
;
A
#
# COMPACT_ATOMS: atom_id res chain seq x y z
N MET A 1 12.63 -10.69 28.17
CA MET A 1 11.40 -10.86 27.36
C MET A 1 11.64 -11.65 26.07
N ILE A 2 12.61 -11.31 25.20
CA ILE A 2 12.89 -12.10 23.97
C ILE A 2 13.81 -13.30 24.22
N HIS A 3 14.86 -13.16 25.03
CA HIS A 3 15.82 -14.23 25.36
C HIS A 3 15.13 -15.49 25.93
N THR A 4 14.19 -15.31 26.85
CA THR A 4 13.41 -16.41 27.44
C THR A 4 12.43 -17.01 26.44
N ALA A 5 11.80 -16.18 25.61
CA ALA A 5 10.77 -16.63 24.68
C ALA A 5 11.30 -17.55 23.57
N VAL A 6 12.57 -17.46 23.20
CA VAL A 6 13.21 -18.40 22.24
C VAL A 6 13.37 -19.79 22.86
N ASN A 7 13.59 -19.87 24.17
CA ASN A 7 13.73 -21.15 24.88
C ASN A 7 12.38 -21.83 25.14
N ASP A 8 11.29 -21.05 25.15
CA ASP A 8 9.93 -21.58 25.29
C ASP A 8 9.40 -22.23 24.01
N ASP A 9 10.03 -21.97 22.86
CA ASP A 9 9.70 -22.59 21.58
C ASP A 9 10.65 -23.78 21.34
N PRO A 10 10.16 -25.04 21.40
CA PRO A 10 11.02 -26.22 21.32
C PRO A 10 11.83 -26.29 20.02
N ALA A 11 11.27 -25.80 18.90
CA ALA A 11 11.95 -25.83 17.62
C ALA A 11 13.07 -24.79 17.56
N LEU A 12 12.81 -23.57 18.06
CA LEU A 12 13.83 -22.53 18.11
C LEU A 12 14.91 -22.82 19.17
N ALA A 13 14.54 -23.43 20.30
CA ALA A 13 15.46 -23.88 21.32
C ALA A 13 16.43 -24.94 20.79
N GLU A 14 15.92 -25.92 20.04
CA GLU A 14 16.75 -26.94 19.38
C GLU A 14 17.74 -26.31 18.38
N ILE A 15 17.25 -25.42 17.51
CA ILE A 15 18.12 -24.71 16.55
C ILE A 15 19.20 -23.90 17.28
N ARG A 16 18.84 -23.22 18.37
CA ARG A 16 19.79 -22.45 19.20
C ARG A 16 20.85 -23.37 19.82
N ASN A 17 20.45 -24.53 20.36
CA ASN A 17 21.38 -25.50 20.94
C ASN A 17 22.33 -26.07 19.88
N GLN A 18 21.83 -26.43 18.70
CA GLN A 18 22.66 -26.89 17.59
C GLN A 18 23.67 -25.83 17.14
N CYS A 19 23.27 -24.55 17.14
CA CYS A 19 24.18 -23.45 16.83
C CYS A 19 25.30 -23.32 17.88
N LEU A 20 24.98 -23.48 19.17
CA LEU A 20 25.94 -23.41 20.27
C LEU A 20 26.91 -24.62 20.27
N LEU A 21 26.40 -25.81 19.93
CA LEU A 21 27.18 -27.05 19.85
C LEU A 21 28.00 -27.18 18.56
N GLY A 22 27.86 -26.27 17.61
CA GLY A 22 28.54 -26.32 16.32
C GLY A 22 28.03 -27.43 15.38
N THR A 23 26.90 -28.06 15.70
CA THR A 23 26.29 -29.15 14.92
C THR A 23 25.17 -28.69 13.97
N ASN A 24 24.90 -27.38 13.94
CA ASN A 24 23.83 -26.81 13.13
C ASN A 24 24.05 -27.04 11.63
N THR A 25 23.06 -27.67 10.99
CA THR A 25 23.02 -27.92 9.54
C THR A 25 22.37 -26.78 8.75
N ALA A 26 21.74 -25.80 9.42
CA ALA A 26 21.09 -24.66 8.81
C ALA A 26 22.03 -23.43 8.77
N PRO A 27 22.70 -23.13 7.64
CA PRO A 27 23.81 -22.16 7.57
C PRO A 27 23.41 -20.71 7.84
N HIS A 28 22.11 -20.43 7.87
CA HIS A 28 21.58 -19.08 8.05
C HIS A 28 21.31 -18.70 9.50
N TYR A 29 21.31 -19.67 10.42
CA TYR A 29 21.11 -19.42 11.84
C TYR A 29 22.45 -19.21 12.55
N GLN A 30 22.48 -18.19 13.41
CA GLN A 30 23.65 -17.85 14.22
C GLN A 30 23.19 -17.37 15.59
N VAL A 31 24.00 -17.64 16.62
CA VAL A 31 23.76 -17.11 17.96
C VAL A 31 24.74 -15.96 18.22
N LYS A 32 24.23 -14.79 18.65
CA LYS A 32 25.03 -13.63 19.04
C LYS A 32 24.47 -13.07 20.33
N HIS A 33 25.32 -12.87 21.35
CA HIS A 33 24.90 -12.37 22.67
C HIS A 33 23.66 -13.11 23.21
N ASP A 34 23.69 -14.45 23.13
CA ASP A 34 22.61 -15.32 23.60
C ASP A 34 21.27 -15.23 22.82
N MET A 35 21.24 -14.50 21.70
CA MET A 35 20.06 -14.35 20.84
C MET A 35 20.24 -15.12 19.53
N LEU A 36 19.16 -15.72 19.05
CA LEU A 36 19.13 -16.41 17.76
C LEU A 36 18.86 -15.43 16.61
N PHE A 37 19.67 -15.50 15.57
CA PHE A 37 19.56 -14.68 14.36
C PHE A 37 19.41 -15.55 13.13
N TRP A 38 18.59 -15.12 12.17
CA TRP A 38 18.49 -15.68 10.83
C TRP A 38 18.92 -14.64 9.81
N LYS A 39 19.97 -14.91 9.02
CA LYS A 39 20.57 -13.94 8.07
C LYS A 39 20.75 -12.55 8.69
N ASN A 40 21.33 -12.49 9.89
CA ASN A 40 21.57 -11.27 10.66
C ASN A 40 20.32 -10.51 11.14
N ARG A 41 19.15 -11.18 11.19
CA ARG A 41 17.90 -10.63 11.75
C ARG A 41 17.50 -11.40 12.98
N LEU A 42 17.09 -10.69 14.03
CA LEU A 42 16.69 -11.29 15.29
C LEU A 42 15.47 -12.20 15.07
N VAL A 43 15.59 -13.45 15.49
CA VAL A 43 14.50 -14.41 15.39
C VAL A 43 13.51 -14.12 16.50
N ILE A 44 12.26 -13.92 16.10
CA ILE A 44 11.14 -13.65 16.99
C ILE A 44 10.33 -14.93 17.16
N PRO A 45 10.14 -15.43 18.40
CA PRO A 45 9.23 -16.53 18.68
C PRO A 45 7.81 -16.19 18.24
N GLN A 46 7.05 -17.18 17.78
CA GLN A 46 5.68 -16.97 17.30
C GLN A 46 4.65 -16.80 18.44
N LYS A 47 4.95 -15.89 19.37
CA LYS A 47 4.03 -15.48 20.43
C LYS A 47 3.15 -14.34 19.92
N PRO A 48 1.81 -14.50 19.91
CA PRO A 48 0.89 -13.49 19.36
C PRO A 48 1.10 -12.10 19.96
N GLU A 49 1.35 -12.01 21.27
CA GLU A 49 1.56 -10.75 21.98
C GLU A 49 2.80 -10.00 21.48
N LEU A 50 3.90 -10.71 21.24
CA LEU A 50 5.17 -10.12 20.78
C LEU A 50 5.07 -9.69 19.32
N ILE A 51 4.44 -10.52 18.47
CA ILE A 51 4.17 -10.16 17.07
C ILE A 51 3.26 -8.93 17.03
N GLN A 52 2.17 -8.91 17.80
CA GLN A 52 1.23 -7.80 17.84
C GLN A 52 1.92 -6.50 18.29
N LEU A 53 2.77 -6.56 19.31
CA LEU A 53 3.55 -5.41 19.78
C LEU A 53 4.46 -4.86 18.66
N LEU A 54 5.23 -5.72 18.00
CA LEU A 54 6.09 -5.33 16.89
C LEU A 54 5.28 -4.73 15.73
N LEU A 55 4.17 -5.36 15.34
CA LEU A 55 3.34 -4.85 14.25
C LEU A 55 2.73 -3.50 14.60
N THR A 56 2.31 -3.30 15.85
CA THR A 56 1.80 -2.01 16.33
C THR A 56 2.88 -0.94 16.28
N GLU A 57 4.09 -1.24 16.73
CA GLU A 57 5.21 -0.29 16.73
C GLU A 57 5.65 0.08 15.31
N PHE A 58 5.74 -0.89 14.40
CA PHE A 58 6.25 -0.64 13.05
C PHE A 58 5.20 -0.17 12.04
N HIS A 59 3.91 -0.24 12.38
CA HIS A 59 2.81 0.22 11.53
C HIS A 59 2.03 1.40 12.13
N SER A 60 1.55 1.26 13.37
CA SER A 60 0.58 2.19 13.96
C SER A 60 1.21 3.34 14.75
N SER A 61 2.49 3.24 15.12
CA SER A 61 3.20 4.35 15.76
C SER A 61 3.38 5.54 14.81
N ALA A 62 3.77 6.70 15.35
CA ALA A 62 4.14 7.86 14.53
C ALA A 62 5.27 7.54 13.54
N LEU A 63 6.23 6.67 13.91
CA LEU A 63 7.30 6.21 13.04
C LEU A 63 6.79 5.24 11.95
N GLY A 64 5.85 4.38 12.33
CA GLY A 64 5.16 3.45 11.44
C GLY A 64 4.31 4.17 10.39
N GLY A 65 3.62 5.23 10.79
CA GLY A 65 2.90 6.15 9.90
C GLY A 65 1.83 5.46 9.05
N HIS A 66 1.25 4.36 9.53
CA HIS A 66 0.22 3.58 8.82
C HIS A 66 0.64 3.15 7.40
N ALA A 67 1.93 2.87 7.23
CA ALA A 67 2.47 2.48 5.94
C ALA A 67 1.83 1.17 5.41
N GLY A 68 1.72 1.07 4.09
CA GLY A 68 1.19 -0.13 3.43
C GLY A 68 2.07 -1.37 3.64
N ILE A 69 1.50 -2.55 3.34
CA ILE A 69 2.08 -3.88 3.60
C ILE A 69 3.56 -3.97 3.19
N THR A 70 3.91 -3.55 1.98
CA THR A 70 5.29 -3.65 1.45
C THR A 70 6.29 -2.85 2.29
N ARG A 71 5.93 -1.62 2.66
CA ARG A 71 6.81 -0.73 3.46
C ARG A 71 6.93 -1.24 4.89
N THR A 72 5.83 -1.64 5.51
CA THR A 72 5.82 -2.25 6.85
C THR A 72 6.68 -3.51 6.88
N LYS A 73 6.53 -4.40 5.88
CA LYS A 73 7.36 -5.59 5.72
C LYS A 73 8.84 -5.26 5.60
N ALA A 74 9.22 -4.28 4.78
CA ALA A 74 10.61 -3.90 4.62
C ALA A 74 11.24 -3.41 5.94
N ARG A 75 10.50 -2.61 6.72
CA ARG A 75 10.96 -2.10 8.02
C ARG A 75 11.13 -3.23 9.03
N VAL A 76 10.11 -4.06 9.23
CA VAL A 76 10.18 -5.20 10.16
C VAL A 76 11.30 -6.16 9.77
N ALA A 77 11.38 -6.51 8.48
CA ALA A 77 12.35 -7.43 7.93
C ALA A 77 13.79 -6.90 7.92
N SER A 78 14.03 -5.63 8.27
CA SER A 78 15.38 -5.07 8.44
C SER A 78 16.05 -5.54 9.73
N GLN A 79 15.26 -5.88 10.76
CA GLN A 79 15.75 -6.24 12.09
C GLN A 79 15.25 -7.59 12.57
N PHE A 80 14.08 -8.04 12.13
CA PHE A 80 13.40 -9.20 12.69
C PHE A 80 13.09 -10.27 11.64
N PHE A 81 12.88 -11.49 12.12
CA PHE A 81 12.41 -12.61 11.33
C PHE A 81 11.56 -13.57 12.16
N TRP A 82 10.46 -14.04 11.57
CA TRP A 82 9.74 -15.22 12.00
C TRP A 82 9.07 -15.89 10.79
N PRO A 83 8.73 -17.20 10.84
CA PRO A 83 8.29 -17.95 9.66
C PRO A 83 7.05 -17.37 8.96
N THR A 84 6.07 -16.90 9.73
CA THR A 84 4.78 -16.37 9.22
C THR A 84 4.77 -14.86 8.98
N MET A 85 5.91 -14.18 9.09
CA MET A 85 6.02 -12.71 9.08
C MET A 85 5.27 -12.02 7.94
N ALA A 86 5.38 -12.52 6.71
CA ALA A 86 4.70 -11.90 5.58
C ALA A 86 3.16 -12.01 5.68
N LYS A 87 2.66 -13.14 6.19
CA LYS A 87 1.22 -13.39 6.39
C LYS A 87 0.69 -12.49 7.51
N ASP A 88 1.38 -12.45 8.65
CA ASP A 88 0.95 -11.71 9.83
C ASP A 88 0.94 -10.20 9.57
N ILE A 89 1.97 -9.67 8.89
CA ILE A 89 2.01 -8.26 8.46
C ILE A 89 0.86 -7.94 7.51
N LYS A 90 0.62 -8.80 6.51
CA LYS A 90 -0.48 -8.60 5.55
C LYS A 90 -1.81 -8.54 6.28
N GLU A 91 -2.06 -9.49 7.17
CA GLU A 91 -3.31 -9.58 7.93
C GLU A 91 -3.52 -8.37 8.85
N PHE A 92 -2.49 -7.98 9.61
CA PHE A 92 -2.54 -6.83 10.51
C PHE A 92 -2.83 -5.52 9.76
N VAL A 93 -2.07 -5.23 8.69
CA VAL A 93 -2.26 -4.00 7.91
C VAL A 93 -3.62 -4.01 7.20
N SER A 94 -4.11 -5.18 6.76
CA SER A 94 -5.43 -5.29 6.12
C SER A 94 -6.57 -5.04 7.11
N LYS A 95 -6.37 -5.32 8.41
CA LYS A 95 -7.35 -5.06 9.48
C LYS A 95 -7.27 -3.65 10.08
N CYS A 96 -6.33 -2.81 9.65
CA CYS A 96 -6.16 -1.46 10.18
C CYS A 96 -7.27 -0.50 9.69
N LEU A 97 -8.19 -0.12 10.58
CA LEU A 97 -9.34 0.75 10.25
C LEU A 97 -8.91 2.10 9.67
N ILE A 98 -7.87 2.73 10.24
CA ILE A 98 -7.35 4.02 9.77
C ILE A 98 -6.88 3.89 8.31
N CYS A 99 -6.13 2.84 7.98
CA CYS A 99 -5.70 2.59 6.61
C CYS A 99 -6.86 2.30 5.67
N GLN A 100 -7.86 1.51 6.10
CA GLN A 100 -9.00 1.17 5.26
C GLN A 100 -9.90 2.37 4.97
N GLN A 101 -10.07 3.27 5.94
CA GLN A 101 -10.84 4.51 5.74
C GLN A 101 -10.09 5.53 4.88
N ALA A 102 -8.76 5.64 5.03
CA ALA A 102 -7.96 6.59 4.26
C ALA A 102 -7.69 6.14 2.81
N LYS A 103 -7.72 4.83 2.53
CA LYS A 103 -7.53 4.31 1.19
C LYS A 103 -8.84 4.33 0.41
N HIS A 104 -8.95 5.25 -0.53
CA HIS A 104 -9.91 5.11 -1.62
C HIS A 104 -9.47 3.97 -2.55
N SER A 105 -10.43 3.23 -3.10
CA SER A 105 -10.13 2.26 -4.16
C SER A 105 -9.51 3.00 -5.35
N THR A 106 -8.29 2.65 -5.73
CA THR A 106 -7.69 3.08 -7.00
C THR A 106 -8.11 2.17 -8.15
N VAL A 107 -8.82 1.07 -7.83
CA VAL A 107 -9.45 0.22 -8.85
C VAL A 107 -10.76 0.91 -9.22
N VAL A 108 -10.74 1.58 -10.38
CA VAL A 108 -11.97 1.95 -11.07
C VAL A 108 -12.79 0.67 -11.22
N PRO A 109 -14.10 0.66 -10.90
CA PRO A 109 -14.93 -0.50 -11.18
C PRO A 109 -14.66 -0.93 -12.63
N ALA A 110 -14.44 -2.23 -12.85
CA ALA A 110 -14.31 -2.77 -14.20
C ALA A 110 -15.69 -2.64 -14.88
N GLY A 111 -15.98 -1.45 -15.39
CA GLY A 111 -17.08 -1.16 -16.28
C GLY A 111 -16.52 -1.04 -17.68
N LEU A 112 -17.17 -1.68 -18.64
CA LEU A 112 -17.00 -1.26 -20.02
C LEU A 112 -17.43 0.21 -20.06
N LEU A 113 -16.58 1.09 -20.58
CA LEU A 113 -17.04 2.39 -21.00
C LEU A 113 -18.22 2.12 -21.94
N HIS A 114 -19.41 2.57 -21.59
CA HIS A 114 -20.56 2.53 -22.49
C HIS A 114 -20.45 3.75 -23.38
N PRO A 115 -19.83 3.65 -24.59
CA PRO A 115 -19.80 4.79 -25.48
C PRO A 115 -21.24 5.18 -25.83
N LEU A 116 -21.48 6.48 -25.85
CA LEU A 116 -22.71 6.99 -26.46
C LEU A 116 -22.77 6.52 -27.91
N PRO A 117 -23.97 6.21 -28.45
CA PRO A 117 -24.12 5.84 -29.85
C PRO A 117 -23.50 6.91 -30.76
N ILE A 118 -23.06 6.48 -31.94
CA ILE A 118 -22.56 7.38 -32.98
C ILE A 118 -23.79 8.06 -33.61
N PRO A 119 -23.84 9.40 -33.67
CA PRO A 119 -24.95 10.11 -34.31
C PRO A 119 -24.98 9.81 -35.82
N GLN A 120 -26.17 9.83 -36.42
CA GLN A 120 -26.37 9.56 -37.85
C GLN A 120 -26.41 10.84 -38.69
N GLN A 121 -26.65 12.00 -38.07
CA GLN A 121 -26.73 13.29 -38.75
C GLN A 121 -25.86 14.36 -38.07
N ILE A 122 -25.36 15.30 -38.87
CA ILE A 122 -24.69 16.50 -38.33
C ILE A 122 -25.71 17.30 -37.51
N TRP A 123 -25.27 17.87 -36.40
CA TRP A 123 -26.10 18.65 -35.47
C TRP A 123 -27.17 17.86 -34.70
N GLU A 124 -27.11 16.52 -34.74
CA GLU A 124 -28.01 15.66 -33.96
C GLU A 124 -27.61 15.61 -32.48
N ASP A 125 -26.31 15.45 -32.22
CA ASP A 125 -25.74 15.31 -30.87
C ASP A 125 -24.61 16.33 -30.66
N LEU A 126 -24.78 17.22 -29.69
CA LEU A 126 -23.78 18.22 -29.31
C LEU A 126 -23.17 17.90 -27.95
N SER A 127 -21.84 18.01 -27.85
CA SER A 127 -21.14 18.07 -26.56
C SER A 127 -20.78 19.51 -26.23
N MET A 128 -21.01 19.91 -24.99
CA MET A 128 -20.72 21.26 -24.49
C MET A 128 -19.75 21.19 -23.31
N ASP A 129 -18.78 22.09 -23.28
CA ASP A 129 -17.82 22.22 -22.17
C ASP A 129 -17.41 23.68 -21.95
N PHE A 130 -16.88 23.98 -20.77
CA PHE A 130 -16.39 25.32 -20.42
C PHE A 130 -14.90 25.29 -20.12
N ILE A 131 -14.13 26.08 -20.88
CA ILE A 131 -12.76 26.41 -20.51
C ILE A 131 -12.82 27.64 -19.62
N THR A 132 -12.47 27.49 -18.34
CA THR A 132 -12.55 28.56 -17.32
C THR A 132 -11.15 28.92 -16.79
N GLY A 133 -11.06 30.01 -16.02
CA GLY A 133 -9.80 30.44 -15.40
C GLY A 133 -8.80 31.06 -16.38
N LEU A 134 -9.26 31.55 -17.53
CA LEU A 134 -8.40 32.20 -18.51
C LEU A 134 -8.07 33.64 -18.11
N PRO A 135 -6.89 34.16 -18.49
CA PRO A 135 -6.59 35.58 -18.39
C PRO A 135 -7.67 36.42 -19.10
N PRO A 136 -8.10 37.56 -18.53
CA PRO A 136 -9.10 38.40 -19.16
C PRO A 136 -8.67 38.88 -20.56
N SER A 137 -9.54 38.65 -21.53
CA SER A 137 -9.44 39.23 -22.88
C SER A 137 -10.71 40.01 -23.17
N TYR A 138 -10.63 41.34 -23.26
CA TYR A 138 -11.80 42.21 -23.41
C TYR A 138 -12.91 41.92 -22.39
N THR A 139 -12.56 41.64 -21.12
CA THR A 139 -13.46 41.25 -20.01
C THR A 139 -14.02 39.82 -20.03
N TYR A 140 -13.69 39.00 -21.04
CA TYR A 140 -14.06 37.59 -21.11
C TYR A 140 -12.98 36.70 -20.48
N THR A 141 -13.38 35.71 -19.69
CA THR A 141 -12.50 34.81 -18.92
C THR A 141 -12.88 33.33 -19.09
N VAL A 142 -13.93 33.06 -19.86
CA VAL A 142 -14.48 31.72 -20.09
C VAL A 142 -14.73 31.53 -21.59
N ILE A 143 -14.52 30.32 -22.10
CA ILE A 143 -14.91 29.93 -23.45
C ILE A 143 -15.90 28.78 -23.33
N LEU A 144 -17.12 28.96 -23.84
CA LEU A 144 -18.05 27.85 -24.07
C LEU A 144 -17.66 27.17 -25.38
N VAL A 145 -17.35 25.89 -25.29
CA VAL A 145 -17.02 25.01 -26.41
C VAL A 145 -18.25 24.19 -26.73
N VAL A 146 -18.77 24.30 -27.95
CA VAL A 146 -19.87 23.45 -28.47
C VAL A 146 -19.33 22.66 -29.64
N VAL A 147 -19.45 21.33 -29.60
CA VAL A 147 -18.90 20.43 -30.62
C VAL A 147 -19.98 19.49 -31.13
N ASP A 148 -20.16 19.45 -32.45
CA ASP A 148 -20.94 18.40 -33.11
C ASP A 148 -20.21 17.06 -33.00
N ARG A 149 -20.86 16.06 -32.39
CA ARG A 149 -20.19 14.79 -32.06
C ARG A 149 -19.86 13.95 -33.30
N LEU A 150 -20.58 14.14 -34.41
CA LEU A 150 -20.34 13.42 -35.66
C LEU A 150 -19.20 14.03 -36.48
N SER A 151 -19.32 15.30 -36.90
CA SER A 151 -18.36 15.98 -37.79
C SER A 151 -17.14 16.55 -37.07
N LYS A 152 -17.20 16.70 -35.74
CA LYS A 152 -16.22 17.43 -34.91
C LYS A 152 -16.13 18.93 -35.20
N TYR A 153 -17.07 19.48 -35.97
CA TYR A 153 -17.21 20.92 -36.12
C TYR A 153 -17.48 21.56 -34.76
N ASN A 154 -16.85 22.71 -34.50
CA ASN A 154 -16.86 23.33 -33.18
C ASN A 154 -17.13 24.84 -33.25
N HIS A 155 -17.80 25.33 -32.21
CA HIS A 155 -18.01 26.73 -31.93
C HIS A 155 -17.36 27.11 -30.60
N PHE A 156 -16.62 28.22 -30.62
CA PHE A 156 -16.03 28.83 -29.43
C PHE A 156 -16.71 30.15 -29.16
N ILE A 157 -17.39 30.25 -28.01
CA ILE A 157 -18.17 31.43 -27.64
C ILE A 157 -17.53 32.06 -26.40
N PRO A 158 -17.05 33.32 -26.47
CA PRO A 158 -16.47 33.99 -25.31
C PRO A 158 -17.56 34.38 -24.31
N LEU A 159 -17.34 34.05 -23.03
CA LEU A 159 -18.22 34.36 -21.91
C LEU A 159 -17.49 35.12 -20.80
N LYS A 160 -18.23 35.94 -20.06
CA LYS A 160 -17.75 36.57 -18.83
C LYS A 160 -17.93 35.57 -17.70
N GLY A 161 -16.84 35.24 -17.01
CA GLY A 161 -16.85 34.37 -15.81
C GLY A 161 -17.16 35.13 -14.53
#